data_AF-A0A166EWR3-F1
#
_entry.id   AF-A0A166EWR3-F1
#
_cell.length_a   1.000
_cell.length_b   1.000
_cell.length_c   1.000
_cell.angle_alpha   90.00
_cell.angle_beta   90.00
_cell.angle_gamma   90.00
#
_symmetry.space_group_name_H-M   'P 1'
#
loop_
_entity.id
_entity.type
_entity.pdbx_description
1 polymer ?
#
loop_
_entity_poly.entity_id
_entity_poly.type
_entity_poly.pdbx_seq_one_letter_code
_entity_poly.pdbx_strand_id
1 'polypeptide(L)'
;MALARIDSNPTPRPSWAVSPITADMSPVGTYESSSAGLDEASQESEVSESWDVEALEDAIMRMPGYMVKRLRTLYSQRVHCGPLEPDLYEVALAFSNIADVIDDRLGPGIVEDNEDDRLWDSLLDAGISDLCEEIVKESDFESEHPDWIAAVLSMVSATVVRCHKRSVDYESPRAQQVLRILSRLCHIGNTHRELFVDDNIILETYAPGAASLMRFHMQHILSEATYFYSESRLLPDGSTVAMRVRSAEEGRELARLCMHLWYCRASDDDQVLAEMLLPFALNAVNLFSPGDFFSLFENEAIMPMGPLQFLTSVCTSLRCGGFGNVEWPRVLLDRLLPNIASRPLWPHYSASGFFAALRDMLDSNNHLGSTLVRWRQLDIALELLIAVTDVAPLNDAAGPLIRHFDIVELIAHSILVCVQVTEASDGVCHRAIDHYTKIAAVLGLRSGKNALKEAFQQATQRVWYRTLKTLRDHRSSDIRGKHKCKQLILAWQVFGKTLDLVEADEKAAYDREMKAAAHLCGWSGCKYHEKEPPHPVRTCAGCGEVRYCSRPCQQKDWREGGHKQKCKRLKAEPHQSRRD
;
A
#
# COMPACT_ATOMS: atom_id res chain seq x y z
N MET A 1 -3.73 -9.36 -22.06
CA MET A 1 -3.43 -10.76 -22.43
C MET A 1 -4.51 -11.27 -23.38
N ALA A 2 -4.18 -11.50 -24.66
CA ALA A 2 -5.08 -12.22 -25.55
C ALA A 2 -4.88 -13.72 -25.25
N LEU A 3 -5.67 -14.26 -24.33
CA LEU A 3 -5.74 -15.70 -24.12
C LEU A 3 -6.31 -16.31 -25.40
N ALA A 4 -5.43 -16.90 -26.20
CA ALA A 4 -5.83 -17.80 -27.27
C ALA A 4 -6.73 -18.86 -26.62
N ARG A 5 -7.96 -19.02 -27.13
CA ARG A 5 -8.83 -20.15 -26.79
C ARG A 5 -8.11 -21.43 -27.24
N ILE A 6 -7.38 -22.02 -26.31
CA ILE A 6 -6.87 -23.38 -26.45
C ILE A 6 -8.10 -24.28 -26.34
N ASP A 7 -8.34 -25.12 -27.34
CA ASP A 7 -9.33 -26.19 -27.27
C ASP A 7 -8.98 -27.08 -26.06
N SER A 8 -9.71 -26.91 -24.97
CA SER A 8 -9.39 -27.50 -23.68
C SER A 8 -9.77 -28.98 -23.68
N ASN A 9 -8.77 -29.85 -23.82
CA ASN A 9 -8.88 -31.19 -23.24
C ASN A 9 -9.32 -31.04 -21.77
N PRO A 10 -10.27 -31.86 -21.28
CA PRO A 10 -10.69 -31.79 -19.90
C PRO A 10 -9.47 -31.92 -18.99
N THR A 11 -9.25 -30.91 -18.16
CA THR A 11 -8.17 -30.94 -17.17
C THR A 11 -8.38 -32.15 -16.27
N PRO A 12 -7.31 -32.92 -15.97
CA PRO A 12 -7.45 -34.09 -15.10
C PRO A 12 -8.02 -33.67 -13.75
N ARG A 13 -9.06 -34.40 -13.30
CA ARG A 13 -9.70 -34.19 -12.00
C ARG A 13 -8.65 -34.35 -10.90
N PRO A 14 -8.50 -33.39 -9.96
CA PRO A 14 -7.61 -33.56 -8.82
C PRO A 14 -7.97 -34.78 -7.98
N SER A 15 -6.98 -35.43 -7.37
CA SER A 15 -7.18 -36.60 -6.51
C SER A 15 -8.04 -36.30 -5.28
N TRP A 16 -7.98 -35.07 -4.75
CA TRP A 16 -8.81 -34.61 -3.65
C TRP A 16 -10.25 -34.30 -4.07
N ALA A 17 -10.47 -34.01 -5.36
CA ALA A 17 -11.78 -33.65 -5.89
C ALA A 17 -12.68 -34.86 -6.15
N VAL A 18 -12.27 -36.09 -5.77
CA VAL A 18 -13.11 -37.27 -5.86
C VAL A 18 -14.35 -37.01 -5.01
N SER A 19 -15.49 -36.82 -5.67
CA SER A 19 -16.77 -36.73 -4.99
C SER A 19 -16.82 -37.95 -4.08
N PRO A 20 -17.14 -37.80 -2.78
CA PRO A 20 -17.69 -38.94 -2.08
C PRO A 20 -18.80 -39.40 -3.00
N ILE A 21 -18.58 -40.57 -3.61
CA ILE A 21 -19.49 -41.21 -4.54
C ILE A 21 -20.86 -40.97 -3.93
N THR A 22 -21.82 -40.52 -4.74
CA THR A 22 -23.24 -40.52 -4.39
C THR A 22 -23.55 -41.89 -3.79
N ALA A 23 -23.29 -42.03 -2.50
CA ALA A 23 -23.58 -43.17 -1.69
C ALA A 23 -25.05 -42.97 -1.56
N ASP A 24 -25.75 -43.65 -2.48
CA ASP A 24 -27.14 -43.95 -2.45
C ASP A 24 -27.56 -44.05 -0.98
N MET A 25 -28.03 -42.92 -0.42
CA MET A 25 -28.67 -42.87 0.88
C MET A 25 -30.07 -43.45 0.68
N SER A 26 -30.10 -44.69 0.21
CA SER A 26 -31.23 -45.57 0.38
C SER A 26 -31.43 -45.72 1.90
N PRO A 27 -32.67 -45.53 2.39
CA PRO A 27 -32.94 -45.52 3.81
C PRO A 27 -32.59 -46.89 4.41
N VAL A 28 -31.59 -46.91 5.29
CA VAL A 28 -31.21 -48.09 6.05
C VAL A 28 -32.42 -48.55 6.85
N GLY A 29 -32.86 -49.77 6.55
CA GLY A 29 -33.98 -50.43 7.22
C GLY A 29 -33.72 -50.57 8.73
N THR A 30 -34.79 -50.38 9.49
CA THR A 30 -34.88 -50.68 10.92
C THR A 30 -34.45 -52.11 11.21
N TYR A 31 -33.30 -52.29 11.84
CA TYR A 31 -32.86 -53.57 12.39
C TYR A 31 -33.33 -53.68 13.84
N GLU A 32 -34.16 -54.69 14.11
CA GLU A 32 -34.61 -55.06 15.45
C GLU A 32 -33.45 -55.60 16.30
N SER A 33 -33.46 -55.17 17.56
CA SER A 33 -32.56 -55.56 18.63
C SER A 33 -32.72 -57.04 18.99
N SER A 34 -31.60 -57.77 19.02
CA SER A 34 -31.49 -59.04 19.75
C SER A 34 -30.30 -58.96 20.69
N SER A 35 -30.62 -58.99 21.99
CA SER A 35 -29.68 -59.05 23.09
C SER A 35 -29.20 -60.49 23.33
N ALA A 36 -27.89 -60.67 23.43
CA ALA A 36 -27.27 -61.76 24.19
C ALA A 36 -25.84 -61.33 24.52
N GLY A 37 -25.52 -61.30 25.82
CA GLY A 37 -24.27 -60.76 26.34
C GLY A 37 -23.06 -61.67 26.19
N LEU A 38 -21.89 -61.11 26.54
CA LEU A 38 -20.88 -61.68 27.44
C LEU A 38 -19.66 -60.74 27.49
N ASP A 39 -19.03 -60.77 28.66
CA ASP A 39 -17.65 -60.40 29.01
C ASP A 39 -17.24 -58.91 29.15
N GLU A 40 -17.17 -58.52 30.42
CA GLU A 40 -16.40 -57.39 30.96
C GLU A 40 -14.89 -57.61 30.73
N ALA A 41 -14.38 -57.03 29.65
CA ALA A 41 -13.03 -56.53 29.60
C ALA A 41 -13.14 -55.02 29.40
N SER A 42 -12.58 -54.25 30.33
CA SER A 42 -12.47 -52.80 30.27
C SER A 42 -11.54 -52.38 29.12
N GLN A 43 -12.06 -52.48 27.90
CA GLN A 43 -11.70 -51.60 26.80
C GLN A 43 -12.40 -50.27 27.11
N GLU A 44 -11.63 -49.21 27.29
CA GLU A 44 -12.11 -47.86 27.05
C GLU A 44 -12.64 -47.84 25.61
N SER A 45 -13.92 -48.15 25.47
CA SER A 45 -14.67 -47.90 24.26
C SER A 45 -14.63 -46.39 24.09
N GLU A 46 -13.68 -45.90 23.30
CA GLU A 46 -13.74 -44.58 22.70
C GLU A 46 -15.05 -44.52 21.93
N VAL A 47 -16.10 -44.10 22.63
CA VAL A 47 -17.35 -43.67 22.01
C VAL A 47 -16.89 -42.55 21.10
N SER A 48 -17.02 -42.78 19.78
CA SER A 48 -16.80 -41.79 18.74
C SER A 48 -17.83 -40.68 18.94
N GLU A 49 -17.56 -39.79 19.90
CA GLU A 49 -18.37 -38.65 20.22
C GLU A 49 -18.14 -37.65 19.08
N SER A 50 -19.14 -37.52 18.20
CA SER A 50 -19.14 -36.50 17.16
C SER A 50 -19.23 -35.15 17.85
N TRP A 51 -18.20 -34.32 17.67
CA TRP A 51 -18.15 -32.97 18.22
C TRP A 51 -18.48 -32.01 17.09
N ASP A 52 -19.34 -31.02 17.33
CA ASP A 52 -19.47 -29.91 16.39
C ASP A 52 -18.27 -28.95 16.52
N VAL A 53 -18.16 -28.03 15.57
CA VAL A 53 -17.04 -27.08 15.49
C VAL A 53 -16.97 -26.19 16.74
N GLU A 54 -18.11 -25.78 17.31
CA GLU A 54 -18.17 -24.98 18.54
C GLU A 54 -17.62 -25.76 19.75
N ALA A 55 -17.99 -27.05 19.89
CA ALA A 55 -17.45 -27.90 20.93
C ALA A 55 -15.94 -28.16 20.77
N LEU A 56 -15.47 -28.25 19.52
CA LEU A 56 -14.03 -28.35 19.21
C LEU A 56 -13.28 -27.07 19.57
N GLU A 57 -13.83 -25.89 19.27
CA GLU A 57 -13.28 -24.60 19.68
C GLU A 57 -13.17 -24.52 21.21
N ASP A 58 -14.25 -24.82 21.92
CA ASP A 58 -14.28 -24.89 23.39
C ASP A 58 -13.24 -25.89 23.96
N ALA A 59 -12.99 -26.99 23.26
CA ALA A 59 -11.99 -27.96 23.64
C ALA A 59 -10.56 -27.46 23.40
N ILE A 60 -10.32 -26.71 22.31
CA ILE A 60 -9.04 -26.05 22.05
C ILE A 60 -8.76 -25.01 23.15
N MET A 61 -9.76 -24.24 23.55
CA MET A 61 -9.65 -23.26 24.65
C MET A 61 -9.29 -23.94 25.99
N ARG A 62 -9.92 -25.08 26.30
CA ARG A 62 -9.72 -25.77 27.59
C ARG A 62 -8.46 -26.64 27.63
N MET A 63 -8.08 -27.25 26.50
CA MET A 63 -7.03 -28.28 26.44
C MET A 63 -6.16 -28.12 25.18
N PRO A 64 -5.46 -26.98 25.01
CA PRO A 64 -4.71 -26.67 23.78
C PRO A 64 -3.70 -27.75 23.40
N GLY A 65 -2.94 -28.26 24.39
CA GLY A 65 -1.94 -29.31 24.16
C GLY A 65 -2.52 -30.64 23.66
N TYR A 66 -3.69 -31.03 24.17
CA TYR A 66 -4.37 -32.24 23.69
C TYR A 66 -4.87 -32.05 22.26
N MET A 67 -5.46 -30.89 21.97
CA MET A 67 -6.02 -30.61 20.64
C MET A 67 -4.94 -30.49 19.56
N VAL A 68 -3.78 -29.90 19.86
CA VAL A 68 -2.62 -29.89 18.92
C VAL A 68 -2.15 -31.32 18.63
N LYS A 69 -2.09 -32.19 19.66
CA LYS A 69 -1.73 -33.60 19.48
C LYS A 69 -2.78 -34.36 18.66
N ARG A 70 -4.08 -34.08 18.88
CA ARG A 70 -5.18 -34.66 18.10
C ARG A 70 -5.08 -34.25 16.63
N LEU A 71 -4.90 -32.95 16.35
CA LEU A 71 -4.70 -32.44 15.00
C LEU A 71 -3.50 -33.11 14.32
N ARG A 72 -2.36 -33.21 15.00
CA ARG A 72 -1.16 -33.91 14.49
C ARG A 72 -1.43 -35.39 14.18
N THR A 73 -2.22 -36.06 15.02
CA THR A 73 -2.57 -37.48 14.83
C THR A 73 -3.44 -37.65 13.59
N LEU A 74 -4.50 -36.87 13.46
CA LEU A 74 -5.40 -36.88 12.30
C LEU A 74 -4.63 -36.55 11.02
N TYR A 75 -3.78 -35.53 11.05
CA TYR A 75 -2.92 -35.17 9.92
C TYR A 75 -2.01 -36.33 9.48
N SER A 76 -1.43 -37.09 10.42
CA SER A 76 -0.57 -38.23 10.10
C SER A 76 -1.31 -39.45 9.54
N GLN A 77 -2.62 -39.53 9.75
CA GLN A 77 -3.47 -40.63 9.29
C GLN A 77 -4.14 -40.35 7.94
N ARG A 78 -4.13 -39.09 7.48
CA ARG A 78 -4.81 -38.65 6.28
C ARG A 78 -4.33 -39.37 5.02
N VAL A 79 -5.18 -39.38 4.00
CA VAL A 79 -4.78 -39.71 2.63
C VAL A 79 -4.14 -38.49 1.97
N HIS A 80 -2.82 -38.53 1.75
CA HIS A 80 -2.08 -37.48 1.05
C HIS A 80 -2.72 -37.11 -0.30
N CYS A 81 -2.95 -35.81 -0.52
CA CYS A 81 -3.59 -35.27 -1.74
C CYS A 81 -4.97 -35.88 -2.02
N GLY A 82 -5.60 -36.52 -1.03
CA GLY A 82 -6.89 -37.17 -1.12
C GLY A 82 -8.03 -36.27 -0.65
N PRO A 83 -9.28 -36.78 -0.67
CA PRO A 83 -10.40 -36.10 -0.04
C PRO A 83 -10.10 -35.82 1.44
N LEU A 84 -10.50 -34.65 1.92
CA LEU A 84 -10.29 -34.28 3.30
C LEU A 84 -11.20 -35.10 4.22
N GLU A 85 -10.61 -35.83 5.17
CA GLU A 85 -11.37 -36.63 6.14
C GLU A 85 -12.21 -35.71 7.05
N PRO A 86 -13.49 -36.03 7.34
CA PRO A 86 -14.37 -35.16 8.11
C PRO A 86 -13.79 -34.71 9.45
N ASP A 87 -13.21 -35.63 10.23
CA ASP A 87 -12.62 -35.33 11.53
C ASP A 87 -11.44 -34.36 11.43
N LEU A 88 -10.58 -34.53 10.41
CA LEU A 88 -9.47 -33.60 10.16
C LEU A 88 -10.00 -32.24 9.73
N TYR A 89 -11.02 -32.20 8.87
CA TYR A 89 -11.65 -30.95 8.43
C TYR A 89 -12.25 -30.18 9.60
N GLU A 90 -13.08 -30.80 10.43
CA GLU A 90 -13.74 -30.15 11.56
C GLU A 90 -12.73 -29.61 12.58
N VAL A 91 -11.70 -30.39 12.92
CA VAL A 91 -10.63 -29.94 13.81
C VAL A 91 -9.85 -28.79 13.17
N ALA A 92 -9.46 -28.90 11.90
CA ALA A 92 -8.73 -27.85 11.20
C ALA A 92 -9.53 -26.54 11.13
N LEU A 93 -10.83 -26.64 10.87
CA LEU A 93 -11.75 -25.51 10.82
C LEU A 93 -11.86 -24.82 12.19
N ALA A 94 -11.99 -25.58 13.28
CA ALA A 94 -11.99 -25.01 14.64
C ALA A 94 -10.68 -24.26 14.96
N PHE A 95 -9.52 -24.79 14.54
CA PHE A 95 -8.24 -24.09 14.67
C PHE A 95 -8.17 -22.82 13.81
N SER A 96 -8.70 -22.86 12.58
CA SER A 96 -8.79 -21.70 11.68
C SER A 96 -9.68 -20.60 12.27
N ASN A 97 -10.85 -20.95 12.80
CA ASN A 97 -11.76 -19.98 13.42
C ASN A 97 -11.08 -19.26 14.61
N ILE A 98 -10.36 -20.00 15.46
CA ILE A 98 -9.58 -19.41 16.55
C ILE A 98 -8.46 -18.51 16.02
N ALA A 99 -7.78 -18.92 14.95
CA ALA A 99 -6.73 -18.11 14.32
C ALA A 99 -7.30 -16.79 13.74
N ASP A 100 -8.45 -16.84 13.08
CA ASP A 100 -9.10 -15.66 12.50
C ASP A 100 -9.50 -14.64 13.59
N VAL A 101 -9.93 -15.10 14.78
CA VAL A 101 -10.22 -14.23 15.94
C VAL A 101 -8.97 -13.47 16.42
N ILE A 102 -7.77 -14.06 16.28
CA ILE A 102 -6.49 -13.40 16.62
C ILE A 102 -6.14 -12.32 15.59
N ASP A 103 -6.43 -12.57 14.32
CA ASP A 103 -6.12 -11.72 13.18
C ASP A 103 -7.04 -10.47 13.13
N ASP A 104 -8.35 -10.63 13.34
CA ASP A 104 -9.35 -9.55 13.28
C ASP A 104 -9.10 -8.38 14.26
N ARG A 105 -8.25 -8.60 15.28
CA ARG A 105 -7.96 -7.62 16.34
C ARG A 105 -6.79 -6.68 16.03
N LEU A 106 -6.30 -6.64 14.79
CA LEU A 106 -5.15 -5.82 14.36
C LEU A 106 -5.44 -4.32 14.23
N GLY A 107 -6.48 -3.81 14.88
CA GLY A 107 -6.69 -2.37 15.00
C GLY A 107 -5.49 -1.69 15.69
N PRO A 108 -4.90 -0.63 15.10
CA PRO A 108 -3.77 0.08 15.71
C PRO A 108 -4.22 0.77 17.00
N GLY A 109 -3.89 0.22 18.17
CA GLY A 109 -3.93 1.01 19.41
C GLY A 109 -4.23 0.33 20.74
N ILE A 110 -4.52 -0.97 20.83
CA ILE A 110 -4.84 -1.60 22.13
C ILE A 110 -4.01 -2.88 22.32
N VAL A 111 -2.89 -2.75 23.04
CA VAL A 111 -2.04 -3.85 23.51
C VAL A 111 -2.55 -4.33 24.88
N GLU A 112 -3.84 -4.67 24.96
CA GLU A 112 -4.36 -5.33 26.16
C GLU A 112 -4.13 -6.82 26.01
N ASP A 113 -3.49 -7.41 27.03
CA ASP A 113 -3.27 -8.85 27.15
C ASP A 113 -4.63 -9.56 27.24
N ASN A 114 -5.10 -10.03 26.09
CA ASN A 114 -6.41 -10.65 25.94
C ASN A 114 -6.32 -12.17 26.18
N GLU A 115 -7.42 -12.78 26.60
CA GLU A 115 -7.53 -14.23 26.80
C GLU A 115 -7.16 -15.01 25.52
N ASP A 116 -7.55 -14.50 24.35
CA ASP A 116 -7.22 -15.14 23.08
C ASP A 116 -5.72 -15.11 22.75
N ASP A 117 -5.02 -14.01 23.08
CA ASP A 117 -3.56 -13.92 22.91
C ASP A 117 -2.83 -14.97 23.78
N ARG A 118 -3.33 -15.21 25.00
CA ARG A 118 -2.81 -16.23 25.92
C ARG A 118 -3.15 -17.65 25.46
N LEU A 119 -4.33 -17.84 24.87
CA LEU A 119 -4.71 -19.10 24.25
C LEU A 119 -3.75 -19.43 23.11
N TRP A 120 -3.51 -18.49 22.19
CA TRP A 120 -2.59 -18.72 21.08
C TRP A 120 -1.16 -18.99 21.56
N ASP A 121 -0.69 -18.29 22.60
CA ASP A 121 0.60 -18.62 23.22
C ASP A 121 0.64 -20.06 23.77
N SER A 122 -0.46 -20.52 24.38
CA SER A 122 -0.57 -21.89 24.88
C SER A 122 -0.54 -22.91 23.74
N LEU A 123 -1.09 -22.58 22.56
CA LEU A 123 -1.00 -23.40 21.35
C LEU A 123 0.43 -23.41 20.78
N LEU A 124 1.11 -22.26 20.78
CA LEU A 124 2.53 -22.16 20.39
C LEU A 124 3.43 -22.99 21.30
N ASP A 125 3.20 -22.95 22.61
CA ASP A 125 3.95 -23.75 23.58
C ASP A 125 3.61 -25.25 23.48
N ALA A 126 2.40 -25.58 23.00
CA ALA A 126 1.99 -26.94 22.65
C ALA A 126 2.56 -27.46 21.32
N GLY A 127 3.26 -26.63 20.54
CA GLY A 127 3.91 -27.04 19.30
C GLY A 127 3.06 -26.91 18.04
N ILE A 128 2.07 -25.99 18.00
CA ILE A 128 1.30 -25.72 16.76
C ILE A 128 2.21 -25.17 15.66
N SER A 129 3.23 -24.37 15.99
CA SER A 129 4.18 -23.83 15.01
C SER A 129 5.10 -24.90 14.45
N ASP A 130 5.50 -25.88 15.28
CA ASP A 130 6.28 -27.05 14.83
C ASP A 130 5.45 -27.89 13.85
N LEU A 131 4.16 -28.07 14.13
CA LEU A 131 3.24 -28.77 13.24
C LEU A 131 3.07 -28.03 11.91
N CYS A 132 2.84 -26.71 11.94
CA CYS A 132 2.76 -25.90 10.72
C CYS A 132 4.04 -25.99 9.89
N GLU A 133 5.22 -25.94 10.53
CA GLU A 133 6.50 -26.08 9.84
C GLU A 133 6.68 -27.47 9.19
N GLU A 134 6.23 -28.53 9.86
CA GLU A 134 6.22 -29.89 9.32
C GLU A 134 5.32 -29.98 8.08
N ILE A 135 4.09 -29.49 8.17
CA ILE A 135 3.09 -29.52 7.09
C ILE A 135 3.61 -28.79 5.84
N VAL A 136 4.06 -27.54 5.97
CA VAL A 136 4.49 -26.75 4.80
C VAL A 136 5.77 -27.28 4.16
N LYS A 137 6.57 -28.07 4.90
CA LYS A 137 7.81 -28.69 4.35
C LYS A 137 7.52 -29.88 3.45
N GLU A 138 6.35 -30.47 3.55
CA GLU A 138 5.98 -31.57 2.67
C GLU A 138 6.03 -31.11 1.19
N SER A 139 6.45 -32.03 0.32
CA SER A 139 6.69 -31.73 -1.09
C SER A 139 5.42 -31.64 -1.91
N ASP A 140 4.29 -32.07 -1.34
CA ASP A 140 2.97 -32.20 -1.94
C ASP A 140 1.92 -31.32 -1.23
N PHE A 141 2.35 -30.41 -0.35
CA PHE A 141 1.45 -29.50 0.37
C PHE A 141 0.52 -28.71 -0.57
N GLU A 142 1.01 -28.28 -1.72
CA GLU A 142 0.22 -27.59 -2.75
C GLU A 142 -0.89 -28.43 -3.39
N SER A 143 -0.77 -29.76 -3.28
CA SER A 143 -1.66 -30.73 -3.90
C SER A 143 -2.70 -31.25 -2.92
N GLU A 144 -2.68 -30.78 -1.67
CA GLU A 144 -3.68 -31.07 -0.66
C GLU A 144 -5.02 -30.40 -0.96
N HIS A 145 -6.05 -30.80 -0.20
CA HIS A 145 -7.36 -30.17 -0.30
C HIS A 145 -7.28 -28.66 -0.04
N PRO A 146 -7.89 -27.79 -0.87
CA PRO A 146 -7.79 -26.33 -0.72
C PRO A 146 -8.21 -25.80 0.65
N ASP A 147 -9.28 -26.35 1.23
CA ASP A 147 -9.74 -25.95 2.58
C ASP A 147 -8.72 -26.28 3.67
N TRP A 148 -7.97 -27.38 3.51
CA TRP A 148 -6.88 -27.72 4.42
C TRP A 148 -5.71 -26.74 4.28
N ILE A 149 -5.33 -26.41 3.04
CA ILE A 149 -4.29 -25.41 2.77
C ILE A 149 -4.71 -24.06 3.40
N ALA A 150 -5.95 -23.64 3.23
CA ALA A 150 -6.48 -22.40 3.81
C ALA A 150 -6.41 -22.41 5.35
N ALA A 151 -6.85 -23.48 6.01
CA ALA A 151 -6.78 -23.61 7.46
C ALA A 151 -5.33 -23.54 7.98
N VAL A 152 -4.39 -24.19 7.28
CA VAL A 152 -2.96 -24.11 7.62
C VAL A 152 -2.42 -22.69 7.45
N LEU A 153 -2.80 -21.99 6.38
CA LEU A 153 -2.42 -20.60 6.18
C LEU A 153 -3.00 -19.69 7.28
N SER A 154 -4.25 -19.89 7.72
CA SER A 154 -4.83 -19.15 8.85
C SER A 154 -4.03 -19.39 10.14
N MET A 155 -3.68 -20.64 10.48
CA MET A 155 -2.83 -20.93 11.65
C MET A 155 -1.43 -20.29 11.56
N VAL A 156 -0.82 -20.28 10.36
CA VAL A 156 0.46 -19.59 10.14
C VAL A 156 0.30 -18.09 10.29
N SER A 157 -0.78 -17.51 9.76
CA SER A 157 -1.14 -16.11 9.86
C SER A 157 -1.19 -15.64 11.32
N ALA A 158 -2.01 -16.29 12.15
CA ALA A 158 -2.11 -16.00 13.57
C ALA A 158 -0.76 -16.16 14.31
N THR A 159 0.06 -17.13 13.91
CA THR A 159 1.42 -17.31 14.44
C THR A 159 2.34 -16.14 14.10
N VAL A 160 2.34 -15.66 12.86
CA VAL A 160 3.13 -14.52 12.40
C VAL A 160 2.70 -13.25 13.14
N VAL A 161 1.39 -12.98 13.19
CA VAL A 161 0.79 -11.86 13.92
C VAL A 161 1.18 -11.88 15.39
N ARG A 162 1.05 -13.03 16.05
CA ARG A 162 1.39 -13.16 17.46
C ARG A 162 2.86 -12.83 17.71
N CYS A 163 3.74 -13.33 16.86
CA CYS A 163 5.18 -13.07 16.97
C CYS A 163 5.52 -11.59 16.70
N HIS A 164 4.83 -10.94 15.76
CA HIS A 164 4.94 -9.50 15.50
C HIS A 164 4.49 -8.68 16.73
N LYS A 165 3.28 -8.93 17.27
CA LYS A 165 2.74 -8.24 18.46
C LYS A 165 3.67 -8.31 19.67
N ARG A 166 4.35 -9.45 19.86
CA ARG A 166 5.32 -9.66 20.96
C ARG A 166 6.68 -9.00 20.73
N SER A 167 6.91 -8.39 19.57
CA SER A 167 8.22 -7.87 19.17
C SER A 167 9.32 -8.91 19.39
N VAL A 168 9.02 -10.16 19.00
CA VAL A 168 9.92 -11.29 19.22
C VAL A 168 11.25 -10.98 18.55
N ASP A 169 12.35 -11.16 19.28
CA ASP A 169 13.69 -10.92 18.76
C ASP A 169 13.91 -11.77 17.49
N TYR A 170 14.47 -11.15 16.45
CA TYR A 170 14.73 -11.77 15.15
C TYR A 170 15.62 -13.02 15.30
N GLU A 171 16.55 -13.01 16.25
CA GLU A 171 17.45 -14.14 16.54
C GLU A 171 16.81 -15.23 17.41
N SER A 172 15.58 -15.03 17.90
CA SER A 172 14.92 -16.05 18.71
C SER A 172 14.60 -17.31 17.90
N PRO A 173 14.58 -18.50 18.54
CA PRO A 173 14.21 -19.75 17.87
C PRO A 173 12.84 -19.68 17.18
N ARG A 174 11.88 -18.97 17.80
CA ARG A 174 10.52 -18.80 17.27
C ARG A 174 10.49 -17.91 16.02
N ALA A 175 11.20 -16.78 16.03
CA ALA A 175 11.35 -15.96 14.81
C ALA A 175 12.03 -16.73 13.68
N GLN A 176 13.09 -17.49 13.98
CA GLN A 176 13.77 -18.32 12.98
C GLN A 176 12.88 -19.42 12.42
N GLN A 177 11.99 -20.00 13.23
CA GLN A 177 10.96 -20.93 12.76
C GLN A 177 9.96 -20.27 11.82
N VAL A 178 9.42 -19.11 12.21
CA VAL A 178 8.51 -18.33 11.35
C VAL A 178 9.18 -18.01 10.00
N LEU A 179 10.44 -17.57 9.99
CA LEU A 179 11.18 -17.32 8.75
C LEU A 179 11.33 -18.59 7.90
N ARG A 180 11.58 -19.77 8.49
CA ARG A 180 11.62 -21.05 7.73
C ARG A 180 10.27 -21.36 7.09
N ILE A 181 9.16 -21.20 7.82
CA ILE A 181 7.81 -21.36 7.30
C ILE A 181 7.56 -20.39 6.14
N LEU A 182 7.84 -19.10 6.34
CA LEU A 182 7.64 -18.05 5.34
C LEU A 182 8.43 -18.32 4.05
N SER A 183 9.70 -18.70 4.15
CA SER A 183 10.51 -19.02 2.97
C SER A 183 9.95 -20.21 2.19
N ARG A 184 9.47 -21.24 2.90
CA ARG A 184 8.86 -22.40 2.27
C ARG A 184 7.54 -22.05 1.60
N LEU A 185 6.68 -21.29 2.26
CA LEU A 185 5.42 -20.78 1.68
C LEU A 185 5.66 -19.87 0.48
N CYS A 186 6.70 -19.02 0.50
CA CYS A 186 7.07 -18.20 -0.65
C CYS A 186 7.46 -19.06 -1.85
N HIS A 187 8.27 -20.09 -1.63
CA HIS A 187 8.68 -21.02 -2.68
C HIS A 187 7.49 -21.80 -3.27
N ILE A 188 6.61 -22.34 -2.41
CA ILE A 188 5.41 -23.05 -2.85
C ILE A 188 4.49 -22.10 -3.63
N GLY A 189 4.22 -20.92 -3.08
CA GLY A 189 3.33 -19.97 -3.71
C GLY A 189 3.85 -19.43 -5.05
N ASN A 190 5.17 -19.35 -5.25
CA ASN A 190 5.74 -19.03 -6.55
C ASN A 190 5.66 -20.18 -7.56
N THR A 191 5.76 -21.41 -7.10
CA THR A 191 5.64 -22.60 -7.96
C THR A 191 4.19 -22.82 -8.37
N HIS A 192 3.23 -22.47 -7.49
CA HIS A 192 1.79 -22.72 -7.63
C HIS A 192 0.97 -21.43 -7.59
N ARG A 193 1.35 -20.44 -8.41
CA ARG A 193 0.69 -19.12 -8.45
C ARG A 193 -0.79 -19.20 -8.80
N GLU A 194 -1.18 -20.23 -9.54
CA GLU A 194 -2.56 -20.53 -9.92
C GLU A 194 -3.48 -20.76 -8.72
N LEU A 195 -2.95 -21.10 -7.54
CA LEU A 195 -3.75 -21.25 -6.33
C LEU A 195 -4.34 -19.93 -5.85
N PHE A 196 -3.75 -18.80 -6.24
CA PHE A 196 -4.16 -17.47 -5.79
C PHE A 196 -4.91 -16.66 -6.84
N VAL A 197 -5.39 -17.28 -7.93
CA VAL A 197 -6.07 -16.56 -9.03
C VAL A 197 -7.52 -17.03 -9.11
N ASP A 198 -8.47 -16.08 -9.14
CA ASP A 198 -9.91 -16.38 -9.20
C ASP A 198 -10.30 -17.11 -10.50
N ASP A 199 -9.53 -16.92 -11.57
CA ASP A 199 -9.74 -17.60 -12.86
C ASP A 199 -9.29 -19.07 -12.86
N ASN A 200 -8.89 -19.64 -11.71
CA ASN A 200 -8.56 -21.05 -11.60
C ASN A 200 -9.84 -21.91 -11.63
N ILE A 201 -10.20 -22.35 -12.84
CA ILE A 201 -11.40 -23.15 -13.11
C ILE A 201 -11.47 -24.41 -12.23
N ILE A 202 -10.33 -25.06 -11.93
CA ILE A 202 -10.32 -26.28 -11.13
C ILE A 202 -10.70 -25.96 -9.68
N LEU A 203 -10.06 -24.96 -9.07
CA LEU A 203 -10.41 -24.54 -7.71
C LEU A 203 -11.85 -24.06 -7.65
N GLU A 204 -12.28 -23.21 -8.58
CA GLU A 204 -13.65 -22.70 -8.57
C GLU A 204 -14.71 -23.78 -8.79
N THR A 205 -14.38 -24.85 -9.50
CA THR A 205 -15.32 -25.98 -9.72
C THR A 205 -15.47 -26.86 -8.48
N TYR A 206 -14.40 -27.07 -7.72
CA TYR A 206 -14.37 -28.09 -6.67
C TYR A 206 -14.28 -27.52 -5.24
N ALA A 207 -13.80 -26.29 -5.07
CA ALA A 207 -13.71 -25.56 -3.81
C ALA A 207 -13.92 -24.03 -4.07
N PRO A 208 -15.15 -23.60 -4.37
CA PRO A 208 -15.46 -22.21 -4.71
C PRO A 208 -14.99 -21.23 -3.64
N GLY A 209 -14.32 -20.16 -4.06
CA GLY A 209 -13.79 -19.13 -3.14
C GLY A 209 -12.48 -19.49 -2.43
N ALA A 210 -11.99 -20.74 -2.51
CA ALA A 210 -10.72 -21.13 -1.87
C ALA A 210 -9.53 -20.30 -2.35
N ALA A 211 -9.49 -19.91 -3.63
CA ALA A 211 -8.43 -19.07 -4.18
C ALA A 211 -8.40 -17.66 -3.55
N SER A 212 -9.56 -17.10 -3.23
CA SER A 212 -9.67 -15.81 -2.54
C SER A 212 -9.23 -15.94 -1.08
N LEU A 213 -9.69 -16.99 -0.39
CA LEU A 213 -9.35 -17.24 1.01
C LEU A 213 -7.85 -17.50 1.22
N MET A 214 -7.25 -18.39 0.42
CA MET A 214 -5.79 -18.64 0.46
C MET A 214 -5.00 -17.36 0.16
N ARG A 215 -5.46 -16.55 -0.79
CA ARG A 215 -4.85 -15.26 -1.13
C ARG A 215 -4.93 -14.28 0.03
N PHE A 216 -6.09 -14.15 0.68
CA PHE A 216 -6.27 -13.31 1.85
C PHE A 216 -5.26 -13.67 2.95
N HIS A 217 -5.23 -14.95 3.38
CA HIS A 217 -4.29 -15.38 4.42
C HIS A 217 -2.84 -15.19 3.98
N MET A 218 -2.48 -15.48 2.73
CA MET A 218 -1.11 -15.28 2.26
C MET A 218 -0.72 -13.80 2.19
N GLN A 219 -1.63 -12.91 1.79
CA GLN A 219 -1.40 -11.46 1.84
C GLN A 219 -1.21 -10.98 3.28
N HIS A 220 -2.03 -11.48 4.20
CA HIS A 220 -1.92 -11.16 5.63
C HIS A 220 -0.60 -11.65 6.23
N ILE A 221 -0.26 -12.92 6.02
CA ILE A 221 1.04 -13.53 6.41
C ILE A 221 2.20 -12.64 5.94
N LEU A 222 2.22 -12.26 4.66
CA LEU A 222 3.34 -11.51 4.08
C LEU A 222 3.38 -10.05 4.54
N SER A 223 2.21 -9.44 4.75
CA SER A 223 2.09 -8.10 5.33
C SER A 223 2.67 -8.06 6.74
N GLU A 224 2.26 -8.99 7.58
CA GLU A 224 2.74 -9.09 8.96
C GLU A 224 4.19 -9.56 9.03
N ALA A 225 4.62 -10.36 8.04
CA ALA A 225 6.01 -10.78 7.91
C ALA A 225 6.97 -9.60 7.70
N THR A 226 6.49 -8.46 7.16
CA THR A 226 7.33 -7.27 6.94
C THR A 226 8.06 -6.83 8.22
N TYR A 227 7.49 -7.08 9.40
CA TYR A 227 8.14 -6.82 10.69
C TYR A 227 9.42 -7.62 10.88
N PHE A 228 9.44 -8.91 10.54
CA PHE A 228 10.64 -9.75 10.69
C PHE A 228 11.72 -9.40 9.67
N TYR A 229 11.30 -8.99 8.47
CA TYR A 229 12.22 -8.59 7.42
C TYR A 229 12.72 -7.15 7.58
N SER A 230 12.03 -6.31 8.35
CA SER A 230 12.41 -4.92 8.60
C SER A 230 13.17 -4.77 9.93
N GLU A 231 14.42 -4.36 9.85
CA GLU A 231 15.13 -3.89 11.04
C GLU A 231 14.49 -2.59 11.56
N SER A 232 13.66 -2.65 12.60
CA SER A 232 12.90 -1.53 13.19
C SER A 232 13.73 -0.33 13.73
N ARG A 233 15.00 -0.19 13.35
CA ARG A 233 15.81 0.99 13.63
C ARG A 233 15.63 1.99 12.49
N LEU A 234 14.73 2.96 12.71
CA LEU A 234 14.82 4.23 12.00
C LEU A 234 16.25 4.75 12.21
N LEU A 235 17.04 4.77 11.14
CA LEU A 235 18.35 5.39 11.21
C LEU A 235 18.15 6.89 11.57
N PRO A 236 19.06 7.50 12.34
CA PRO A 236 18.91 8.89 12.78
C PRO A 236 18.74 9.89 11.63
N ASP A 237 19.18 9.53 10.42
CA ASP A 237 19.04 10.32 9.20
C ASP A 237 17.70 10.12 8.46
N GLY A 238 16.83 9.24 8.98
CA GLY A 238 15.56 8.88 8.36
C GLY A 238 15.70 7.99 7.13
N SER A 239 16.89 7.46 6.86
CA SER A 239 17.09 6.50 5.78
C SER A 239 16.39 5.17 6.08
N THR A 240 16.02 4.50 5.00
CA THR A 240 15.10 3.37 5.01
C THR A 240 15.76 2.13 5.61
N VAL A 241 14.95 1.38 6.36
CA VAL A 241 15.31 0.12 6.99
C VAL A 241 15.86 -0.88 5.96
N ALA A 242 17.06 -1.41 6.20
CA ALA A 242 17.61 -2.51 5.41
C ALA A 242 16.80 -3.77 5.67
N MET A 243 16.42 -4.45 4.60
CA MET A 243 15.68 -5.71 4.70
C MET A 243 16.64 -6.86 5.01
N ARG A 244 16.30 -7.70 6.00
CA ARG A 244 17.10 -8.87 6.39
C ARG A 244 16.51 -10.14 5.79
N VAL A 245 17.18 -10.70 4.79
CA VAL A 245 16.88 -12.04 4.23
C VAL A 245 18.06 -12.97 4.49
N ARG A 246 17.82 -14.27 4.63
CA ARG A 246 18.90 -15.25 4.89
C ARG A 246 19.69 -15.55 3.62
N SER A 247 19.06 -15.45 2.46
CA SER A 247 19.73 -15.60 1.17
C SER A 247 19.12 -14.68 0.10
N ALA A 248 19.89 -14.41 -0.95
CA ALA A 248 19.39 -13.67 -2.11
C ALA A 248 18.27 -14.44 -2.84
N GLU A 249 18.25 -15.76 -2.76
CA GLU A 249 17.18 -16.58 -3.34
C GLU A 249 15.88 -16.41 -2.55
N GLU A 250 15.93 -16.46 -1.22
CA GLU A 250 14.78 -16.20 -0.36
C GLU A 250 14.19 -14.81 -0.62
N GLY A 251 15.03 -13.78 -0.75
CA GLY A 251 14.57 -12.45 -1.11
C GLY A 251 13.87 -12.40 -2.48
N ARG A 252 14.32 -13.19 -3.46
CA ARG A 252 13.71 -13.24 -4.79
C ARG A 252 12.35 -13.92 -4.74
N GLU A 253 12.27 -15.05 -4.05
CA GLU A 253 11.02 -15.78 -3.87
C GLU A 253 9.98 -14.91 -3.13
N LEU A 254 10.41 -14.24 -2.07
CA LEU A 254 9.56 -13.31 -1.34
C LEU A 254 9.06 -12.16 -2.24
N ALA A 255 9.97 -11.50 -2.96
CA ALA A 255 9.61 -10.39 -3.85
C ALA A 255 8.61 -10.81 -4.93
N ARG A 256 8.84 -11.97 -5.56
CA ARG A 256 7.97 -12.53 -6.60
C ARG A 256 6.56 -12.78 -6.08
N LEU A 257 6.43 -13.42 -4.94
CA LEU A 257 5.13 -13.76 -4.40
C LEU A 257 4.39 -12.51 -3.90
N CYS A 258 5.08 -11.57 -3.25
CA CYS A 258 4.48 -10.28 -2.88
C CYS A 258 3.99 -9.50 -4.11
N MET A 259 4.74 -9.48 -5.21
CA MET A 259 4.29 -8.84 -6.46
C MET A 259 3.05 -9.54 -7.04
N HIS A 260 3.05 -10.87 -7.08
CA HIS A 260 1.92 -11.66 -7.58
C HIS A 260 0.66 -11.41 -6.76
N LEU A 261 0.76 -11.44 -5.43
CA LEU A 261 -0.38 -11.23 -4.53
C LEU A 261 -0.81 -9.76 -4.46
N TRP A 262 0.08 -8.80 -4.67
CA TRP A 262 -0.33 -7.40 -4.85
C TRP A 262 -1.15 -7.19 -6.13
N TYR A 263 -0.81 -7.93 -7.19
CA TYR A 263 -1.53 -7.88 -8.45
C TYR A 263 -2.88 -8.58 -8.38
N CYS A 264 -2.91 -9.80 -7.86
CA CYS A 264 -4.12 -10.55 -7.58
C CYS A 264 -4.75 -9.98 -6.31
N ARG A 265 -5.47 -8.86 -6.39
CA ARG A 265 -6.10 -8.28 -5.20
C ARG A 265 -7.29 -9.13 -4.77
N ALA A 266 -7.51 -9.26 -3.46
CA ALA A 266 -8.78 -9.75 -2.94
C ALA A 266 -9.86 -8.66 -3.16
N SER A 267 -11.10 -8.94 -2.79
CA SER A 267 -12.22 -7.98 -2.84
C SER A 267 -11.88 -6.62 -2.21
N ASP A 268 -12.67 -5.59 -2.52
CA ASP A 268 -12.44 -4.19 -2.10
C ASP A 268 -12.20 -4.02 -0.58
N ASP A 269 -12.72 -4.92 0.26
CA ASP A 269 -12.58 -4.88 1.72
C ASP A 269 -11.14 -5.13 2.21
N ASP A 270 -10.31 -5.87 1.47
CA ASP A 270 -8.96 -6.27 1.88
C ASP A 270 -7.84 -5.47 1.22
N GLN A 271 -8.21 -4.36 0.59
CA GLN A 271 -7.30 -3.60 -0.26
C GLN A 271 -6.03 -3.17 0.50
N VAL A 272 -6.13 -2.80 1.78
CA VAL A 272 -4.99 -2.27 2.56
C VAL A 272 -3.84 -3.28 2.66
N LEU A 273 -4.14 -4.56 2.92
CA LEU A 273 -3.13 -5.61 3.06
C LEU A 273 -2.38 -5.82 1.76
N ALA A 274 -3.11 -5.98 0.65
CA ALA A 274 -2.53 -6.17 -0.66
C ALA A 274 -1.61 -5.00 -1.03
N GLU A 275 -2.01 -3.75 -0.76
CA GLU A 275 -1.21 -2.59 -1.14
C GLU A 275 0.11 -2.50 -0.36
N MET A 276 0.18 -2.97 0.90
CA MET A 276 1.43 -3.03 1.65
C MET A 276 2.48 -3.97 1.04
N LEU A 277 2.05 -4.94 0.24
CA LEU A 277 2.95 -5.89 -0.40
C LEU A 277 3.79 -5.26 -1.52
N LEU A 278 3.30 -4.22 -2.21
CA LEU A 278 4.08 -3.61 -3.30
C LEU A 278 5.37 -2.92 -2.79
N PRO A 279 5.32 -1.98 -1.81
CA PRO A 279 6.53 -1.42 -1.26
C PRO A 279 7.46 -2.50 -0.68
N PHE A 280 6.90 -3.54 -0.08
CA PHE A 280 7.67 -4.63 0.50
C PHE A 280 8.38 -5.46 -0.57
N ALA A 281 7.69 -5.82 -1.65
CA ALA A 281 8.26 -6.51 -2.79
C ALA A 281 9.38 -5.69 -3.42
N LEU A 282 9.14 -4.40 -3.70
CA LEU A 282 10.15 -3.50 -4.27
C LEU A 282 11.37 -3.34 -3.35
N ASN A 283 11.16 -3.33 -2.03
CA ASN A 283 12.22 -3.31 -1.04
C ASN A 283 13.06 -4.59 -1.06
N ALA A 284 12.41 -5.75 -1.19
CA ALA A 284 13.07 -7.04 -1.33
C ALA A 284 13.94 -7.08 -2.60
N VAL A 285 13.45 -6.51 -3.72
CA VAL A 285 14.24 -6.42 -4.95
C VAL A 285 15.48 -5.54 -4.78
N ASN A 286 15.39 -4.44 -4.03
CA ASN A 286 16.52 -3.52 -3.81
C ASN A 286 17.74 -4.16 -3.12
N LEU A 287 17.60 -5.37 -2.57
CA LEU A 287 18.72 -6.15 -2.04
C LEU A 287 19.62 -6.75 -3.14
N PHE A 288 19.17 -6.75 -4.40
CA PHE A 288 19.91 -7.34 -5.51
C PHE A 288 20.81 -6.34 -6.22
N SER A 289 21.71 -6.87 -7.06
CA SER A 289 22.46 -6.02 -7.98
C SER A 289 21.49 -5.27 -8.90
N PRO A 290 21.80 -4.04 -9.36
CA PRO A 290 20.92 -3.30 -10.25
C PRO A 290 20.50 -4.10 -11.49
N GLY A 291 21.38 -4.95 -12.04
CA GLY A 291 21.05 -5.80 -13.19
C GLY A 291 20.03 -6.89 -12.87
N ASP A 292 20.20 -7.59 -11.75
CA ASP A 292 19.26 -8.62 -11.28
C ASP A 292 17.90 -8.01 -10.92
N PHE A 293 17.94 -6.80 -10.35
CA PHE A 293 16.76 -6.03 -9.99
C PHE A 293 15.90 -5.71 -11.22
N PHE A 294 16.50 -5.14 -12.28
CA PHE A 294 15.76 -4.83 -13.51
C PHE A 294 15.23 -6.08 -14.18
N SER A 295 16.02 -7.16 -14.21
CA SER A 295 15.58 -8.46 -14.74
C SER A 295 14.38 -9.00 -13.97
N LEU A 296 14.40 -8.96 -12.64
CA LEU A 296 13.28 -9.43 -11.82
C LEU A 296 12.04 -8.56 -12.02
N PHE A 297 12.20 -7.23 -11.98
CA PHE A 297 11.08 -6.31 -12.16
C PHE A 297 10.43 -6.44 -13.54
N GLU A 298 11.24 -6.53 -14.60
CA GLU A 298 10.73 -6.67 -15.96
C GLU A 298 10.03 -8.03 -16.15
N ASN A 299 10.65 -9.13 -15.71
CA ASN A 299 10.13 -10.48 -15.95
C ASN A 299 8.98 -10.87 -15.02
N GLU A 300 8.94 -10.37 -13.79
CA GLU A 300 7.95 -10.79 -12.77
C GLU A 300 6.80 -9.80 -12.60
N ALA A 301 7.02 -8.50 -12.85
CA ALA A 301 5.96 -7.49 -12.73
C ALA A 301 5.47 -7.02 -14.11
N ILE A 302 6.37 -6.47 -14.93
CA ILE A 302 5.95 -5.79 -16.15
C ILE A 302 5.48 -6.74 -17.24
N MET A 303 6.22 -7.82 -17.51
CA MET A 303 5.89 -8.77 -18.58
C MET A 303 4.59 -9.56 -18.30
N PRO A 304 4.34 -10.07 -17.08
CA PRO A 304 3.11 -10.82 -16.81
C PRO A 304 1.86 -9.93 -16.79
N MET A 305 1.93 -8.76 -16.15
CA MET A 305 0.78 -7.85 -16.02
C MET A 305 0.54 -7.02 -17.29
N GLY A 306 1.60 -6.69 -18.00
CA GLY A 306 1.63 -5.66 -19.02
C GLY A 306 1.89 -4.27 -18.41
N PRO A 307 2.70 -3.42 -19.06
CA PRO A 307 3.16 -2.14 -18.49
C PRO A 307 2.01 -1.17 -18.17
N LEU A 308 0.95 -1.12 -19.00
CA LEU A 308 -0.22 -0.29 -18.75
C LEU A 308 -0.96 -0.74 -17.49
N GLN A 309 -1.23 -2.04 -17.38
CA GLN A 309 -1.95 -2.61 -16.23
C GLN A 309 -1.15 -2.44 -14.95
N PHE A 310 0.17 -2.66 -15.00
CA PHE A 310 1.05 -2.40 -13.88
C PHE A 310 0.92 -0.95 -13.37
N LEU A 311 1.02 0.04 -14.25
CA LEU A 311 0.86 1.44 -13.85
C LEU A 311 -0.54 1.73 -13.32
N THR A 312 -1.59 1.17 -13.92
CA THR A 312 -2.97 1.32 -13.43
C THR A 312 -3.10 0.77 -12.00
N SER A 313 -2.51 -0.39 -11.70
CA SER A 313 -2.48 -0.94 -10.34
C SER A 313 -1.71 -0.04 -9.38
N VAL A 314 -0.55 0.51 -9.79
CA VAL A 314 0.21 1.51 -9.00
C VAL A 314 -0.64 2.76 -8.76
N CYS A 315 -1.40 3.24 -9.74
CA CYS A 315 -2.31 4.38 -9.57
C CYS A 315 -3.34 4.11 -8.46
N THR A 316 -3.88 2.90 -8.42
CA THR A 316 -4.82 2.50 -7.37
C THR A 316 -4.13 2.49 -5.99
N SER A 317 -2.89 2.00 -5.91
CA SER A 317 -2.08 2.05 -4.69
C SER A 317 -1.84 3.47 -4.19
N LEU A 318 -1.50 4.40 -5.11
CA LEU A 318 -1.26 5.80 -4.78
C LEU A 318 -2.53 6.50 -4.27
N ARG A 319 -3.71 6.11 -4.75
CA ARG A 319 -5.00 6.68 -4.34
C ARG A 319 -5.59 6.04 -3.08
N CYS A 320 -5.04 4.92 -2.62
CA CYS A 320 -5.54 4.25 -1.42
C CYS A 320 -5.24 5.14 -0.18
N GLY A 321 -6.28 5.76 0.37
CA GLY A 321 -6.20 6.67 1.52
C GLY A 321 -6.24 5.98 2.89
N GLY A 322 -6.17 4.65 2.93
CA GLY A 322 -6.52 3.83 4.10
C GLY A 322 -5.39 3.52 5.07
N PHE A 323 -4.12 3.84 4.77
CA PHE A 323 -2.99 3.27 5.53
C PHE A 323 -2.84 3.76 6.97
N GLY A 324 -3.57 4.79 7.41
CA GLY A 324 -3.42 5.41 8.74
C GLY A 324 -2.04 6.08 8.99
N ASN A 325 -1.03 5.74 8.18
CA ASN A 325 0.35 6.13 8.27
C ASN A 325 0.72 7.05 7.10
N VAL A 326 1.00 8.31 7.42
CA VAL A 326 1.42 9.34 6.47
C VAL A 326 2.76 9.06 5.78
N GLU A 327 3.58 8.16 6.32
CA GLU A 327 4.86 7.79 5.72
C GLU A 327 4.70 6.75 4.59
N TRP A 328 3.59 6.01 4.55
CA TRP A 328 3.42 4.91 3.60
C TRP A 328 3.54 5.38 2.12
N PRO A 329 2.88 6.48 1.70
CA PRO A 329 3.02 6.96 0.33
C PRO A 329 4.47 7.34 -0.01
N ARG A 330 5.22 7.86 0.96
CA ARG A 330 6.65 8.15 0.78
C ARG A 330 7.44 6.87 0.54
N VAL A 331 7.21 5.83 1.35
CA VAL A 331 7.89 4.53 1.21
C VAL A 331 7.58 3.95 -0.17
N LEU A 332 6.32 3.95 -0.60
CA LEU A 332 5.95 3.50 -1.94
C LEU A 332 6.72 4.25 -3.05
N LEU A 333 6.75 5.58 -3.00
CA LEU A 333 7.46 6.38 -4.01
C LEU A 333 8.98 6.12 -3.99
N ASP A 334 9.58 6.02 -2.80
CA ASP A 334 11.00 5.71 -2.62
C ASP A 334 11.36 4.37 -3.25
N ARG A 335 10.50 3.37 -3.05
CA ARG A 335 10.72 2.03 -3.62
C ARG A 335 10.40 1.93 -5.10
N LEU A 336 9.52 2.79 -5.63
CA LEU A 336 9.22 2.87 -7.06
C LEU A 336 10.30 3.60 -7.86
N LEU A 337 11.00 4.56 -7.25
CA LEU A 337 11.96 5.45 -7.92
C LEU A 337 12.94 4.72 -8.87
N PRO A 338 13.58 3.60 -8.50
CA PRO A 338 14.55 2.95 -9.40
C PRO A 338 13.91 2.28 -10.62
N ASN A 339 12.62 1.94 -10.56
CA ASN A 339 11.91 1.13 -11.57
C ASN A 339 11.00 1.93 -12.47
N ILE A 340 10.42 3.00 -11.92
CA ILE A 340 9.33 3.71 -12.56
C ILE A 340 9.77 4.34 -13.88
N ALA A 341 11.06 4.61 -14.05
CA ALA A 341 11.68 5.15 -15.26
C ALA A 341 12.01 4.07 -16.32
N SER A 342 11.60 2.82 -16.14
CA SER A 342 11.87 1.73 -17.07
C SER A 342 11.20 1.94 -18.44
N ARG A 343 11.91 1.58 -19.51
CA ARG A 343 11.49 1.82 -20.90
C ARG A 343 10.10 1.27 -21.27
N PRO A 344 9.70 0.06 -20.84
CA PRO A 344 8.36 -0.46 -21.14
C PRO A 344 7.22 0.42 -20.61
N LEU A 345 7.46 1.23 -19.57
CA LEU A 345 6.43 2.05 -18.93
C LEU A 345 6.19 3.39 -19.64
N TRP A 346 7.16 3.89 -20.42
CA TRP A 346 7.11 5.26 -20.96
C TRP A 346 5.82 5.60 -21.70
N PRO A 347 5.34 4.78 -22.67
CA PRO A 347 4.16 5.13 -23.44
C PRO A 347 2.86 5.13 -22.63
N HIS A 348 2.91 4.65 -21.37
CA HIS A 348 1.74 4.35 -20.57
C HIS A 348 1.51 5.29 -19.40
N TYR A 349 2.45 6.18 -19.01
CA TYR A 349 2.24 7.09 -17.87
C TYR A 349 0.97 7.95 -17.99
N SER A 350 0.73 8.51 -19.18
CA SER A 350 -0.46 9.34 -19.39
C SER A 350 -1.72 8.49 -19.49
N ALA A 351 -1.67 7.33 -20.15
CA ALA A 351 -2.83 6.48 -20.38
C ALA A 351 -3.32 5.77 -19.10
N SER A 352 -2.40 5.42 -18.20
CA SER A 352 -2.74 4.84 -16.88
C SER A 352 -3.25 5.87 -15.87
N GLY A 353 -3.06 7.17 -16.15
CA GLY A 353 -3.32 8.23 -15.19
C GLY A 353 -2.30 8.31 -14.04
N PHE A 354 -1.08 7.80 -14.24
CA PHE A 354 -0.02 7.76 -13.23
C PHE A 354 0.26 9.13 -12.59
N PHE A 355 0.46 10.15 -13.41
CA PHE A 355 0.72 11.50 -12.90
C PHE A 355 -0.49 12.10 -12.17
N ALA A 356 -1.72 11.73 -12.55
CA ALA A 356 -2.94 12.14 -11.84
C ALA A 356 -2.97 11.50 -10.46
N ALA A 357 -2.76 10.18 -10.39
CA ALA A 357 -2.75 9.44 -9.13
C ALA A 357 -1.66 9.96 -8.18
N LEU A 358 -0.47 10.27 -8.70
CA LEU A 358 0.61 10.88 -7.92
C LEU A 358 0.19 12.24 -7.36
N ARG A 359 -0.47 13.08 -8.16
CA ARG A 359 -0.96 14.39 -7.71
C ARG A 359 -2.08 14.25 -6.69
N ASP A 360 -3.06 13.39 -6.95
CA ASP A 360 -4.17 13.09 -6.03
C ASP A 360 -3.63 12.67 -4.65
N MET A 361 -2.61 11.81 -4.64
CA MET A 361 -1.94 11.36 -3.42
C MET A 361 -1.28 12.53 -2.66
N LEU A 362 -0.51 13.37 -3.36
CA LEU A 362 0.17 14.51 -2.73
C LEU A 362 -0.83 15.55 -2.19
N ASP A 363 -1.94 15.76 -2.90
CA ASP A 363 -2.99 16.70 -2.51
C ASP A 363 -3.79 16.18 -1.31
N SER A 364 -4.13 14.89 -1.28
CA SER A 364 -4.78 14.25 -0.13
C SER A 364 -3.91 14.29 1.14
N ASN A 365 -2.60 14.12 0.99
CA ASN A 365 -1.65 14.17 2.12
C ASN A 365 -1.27 15.59 2.57
N ASN A 366 -1.65 16.62 1.81
CA ASN A 366 -1.36 18.03 2.13
C ASN A 366 -1.86 18.44 3.53
N HIS A 367 -2.92 17.79 4.02
CA HIS A 367 -3.54 18.05 5.32
C HIS A 367 -3.05 17.13 6.44
N LEU A 368 -2.31 16.08 6.10
CA LEU A 368 -1.90 15.04 7.03
C LEU A 368 -0.41 15.20 7.38
N GLY A 369 -0.11 15.19 8.68
CA GLY A 369 1.27 15.22 9.18
C GLY A 369 1.90 16.62 9.31
N SER A 370 3.18 16.61 9.69
CA SER A 370 3.97 17.83 9.88
C SER A 370 4.51 18.38 8.55
N THR A 371 4.95 19.63 8.53
CA THR A 371 5.60 20.23 7.36
C THR A 371 6.82 19.41 6.88
N LEU A 372 7.53 18.73 7.80
CA LEU A 372 8.65 17.86 7.47
C LEU A 372 8.20 16.59 6.72
N VAL A 373 7.14 15.92 7.19
CA VAL A 373 6.57 14.74 6.50
C VAL A 373 6.15 15.11 5.09
N ARG A 374 5.41 16.22 4.97
CA ARG A 374 5.01 16.77 3.67
C ARG A 374 6.20 17.07 2.77
N TRP A 375 7.25 17.70 3.31
CA TRP A 375 8.48 17.96 2.55
C TRP A 375 9.05 16.65 2.00
N ARG A 376 9.20 15.62 2.84
CA ARG A 376 9.77 14.32 2.42
C ARG A 376 8.96 13.65 1.31
N GLN A 377 7.63 13.76 1.33
CA GLN A 377 6.78 13.25 0.25
C GLN A 377 6.98 14.03 -1.06
N LEU A 378 7.05 15.37 -0.99
CA LEU A 378 7.31 16.22 -2.15
C LEU A 378 8.71 16.00 -2.72
N ASP A 379 9.68 15.81 -1.83
CA ASP A 379 11.08 15.53 -2.15
C ASP A 379 11.18 14.29 -3.04
N ILE A 380 10.67 13.15 -2.56
CA ILE A 380 10.73 11.90 -3.32
C ILE A 380 9.87 11.94 -4.59
N ALA A 381 8.72 12.63 -4.56
CA ALA A 381 7.90 12.79 -5.76
C ALA A 381 8.63 13.61 -6.83
N LEU A 382 9.36 14.67 -6.46
CA LEU A 382 10.17 15.43 -7.40
C LEU A 382 11.33 14.60 -7.96
N GLU A 383 12.02 13.82 -7.13
CA GLU A 383 13.06 12.91 -7.61
C GLU A 383 12.51 11.91 -8.62
N LEU A 384 11.35 11.33 -8.33
CA LEU A 384 10.66 10.41 -9.24
C LEU A 384 10.33 11.06 -10.58
N LEU A 385 9.76 12.27 -10.55
CA LEU A 385 9.40 12.98 -11.76
C LEU A 385 10.62 13.38 -12.59
N ILE A 386 11.72 13.78 -11.95
CA ILE A 386 12.99 14.02 -12.63
C ILE A 386 13.49 12.73 -13.29
N ALA A 387 13.51 11.61 -12.57
CA ALA A 387 13.98 10.33 -13.10
C ALA A 387 13.18 9.90 -14.33
N VAL A 388 11.85 10.05 -14.28
CA VAL A 388 10.97 9.76 -15.42
C VAL A 388 11.24 10.69 -16.61
N THR A 389 11.35 12.00 -16.39
CA THR A 389 11.56 12.97 -17.49
C THR A 389 12.98 13.00 -18.05
N ASP A 390 13.96 12.47 -17.32
CA ASP A 390 15.35 12.37 -17.79
C ASP A 390 15.54 11.32 -18.86
N VAL A 391 14.80 10.20 -18.77
CA VAL A 391 14.99 9.06 -19.68
C VAL A 391 13.86 8.90 -20.70
N ALA A 392 12.62 9.28 -20.37
CA ALA A 392 11.48 9.07 -21.24
C ALA A 392 11.39 10.15 -22.34
N PRO A 393 10.85 9.81 -23.53
CA PRO A 393 10.60 10.79 -24.58
C PRO A 393 9.73 11.94 -24.09
N LEU A 394 10.01 13.15 -24.60
CA LEU A 394 9.31 14.38 -24.21
C LEU A 394 7.78 14.24 -24.27
N ASN A 395 7.25 13.53 -25.28
CA ASN A 395 5.81 13.39 -25.47
C ASN A 395 5.15 12.41 -24.47
N ASP A 396 5.94 11.52 -23.88
CA ASP A 396 5.45 10.44 -23.02
C ASP A 396 5.52 10.83 -21.53
N ALA A 397 6.45 11.74 -21.17
CA ALA A 397 6.64 12.20 -19.79
C ALA A 397 6.47 13.71 -19.60
N ALA A 398 7.47 14.52 -19.98
CA ALA A 398 7.48 15.95 -19.67
C ALA A 398 6.30 16.71 -20.30
N GLY A 399 5.87 16.31 -21.51
CA GLY A 399 4.72 16.88 -22.21
C GLY A 399 3.42 16.80 -21.40
N PRO A 400 2.96 15.59 -21.02
CA PRO A 400 1.83 15.42 -20.12
C PRO A 400 1.99 16.16 -18.80
N LEU A 401 3.17 16.09 -18.15
CA LEU A 401 3.45 16.76 -16.88
C LEU A 401 3.26 18.29 -16.96
N ILE A 402 3.69 18.89 -18.06
CA ILE A 402 3.52 20.32 -18.31
C ILE A 402 2.05 20.68 -18.59
N ARG A 403 1.36 19.91 -19.43
CA ARG A 403 0.01 20.28 -19.90
C ARG A 403 -1.10 19.96 -18.92
N HIS A 404 -0.97 18.87 -18.18
CA HIS A 404 -2.10 18.27 -17.46
C HIS A 404 -1.88 18.19 -15.95
N PHE A 405 -0.63 18.14 -15.48
CA PHE A 405 -0.32 17.89 -14.07
C PHE A 405 0.36 19.07 -13.36
N ASP A 406 0.50 20.19 -14.06
CA ASP A 406 1.01 21.46 -13.55
C ASP A 406 2.32 21.29 -12.75
N ILE A 407 3.30 20.61 -13.35
CA ILE A 407 4.60 20.33 -12.71
C ILE A 407 5.28 21.59 -12.18
N VAL A 408 5.02 22.75 -12.80
CA VAL A 408 5.58 24.02 -12.33
C VAL A 408 4.96 24.47 -11.01
N GLU A 409 3.64 24.28 -10.84
CA GLU A 409 2.99 24.48 -9.55
C GLU A 409 3.56 23.52 -8.50
N LEU A 410 3.76 22.25 -8.83
CA LEU A 410 4.33 21.28 -7.91
C LEU A 410 5.76 21.66 -7.46
N ILE A 411 6.62 22.09 -8.40
CA ILE A 411 7.97 22.56 -8.08
C ILE A 411 7.90 23.83 -7.21
N ALA A 412 7.08 24.81 -7.59
CA ALA A 412 6.87 26.03 -6.83
C ALA A 412 6.40 25.74 -5.40
N HIS A 413 5.41 24.85 -5.27
CA HIS A 413 4.90 24.41 -3.98
C HIS A 413 5.99 23.75 -3.13
N SER A 414 6.77 22.84 -3.74
CA SER A 414 7.86 22.13 -3.07
C SER A 414 8.93 23.08 -2.56
N ILE A 415 9.32 24.08 -3.35
CA ILE A 415 10.24 25.15 -2.93
C ILE A 415 9.74 25.87 -1.68
N LEU A 416 8.45 26.23 -1.65
CA LEU A 416 7.85 26.94 -0.51
C LEU A 416 7.78 26.09 0.76
N VAL A 417 7.52 24.78 0.64
CA VAL A 417 7.56 23.85 1.78
C VAL A 417 9.00 23.63 2.23
N CYS A 418 9.93 23.47 1.28
CA CYS A 418 11.36 23.26 1.54
C CYS A 418 11.93 24.36 2.45
N VAL A 419 11.67 25.64 2.15
CA VAL A 419 12.18 26.76 2.95
C VAL A 419 11.54 26.88 4.34
N GLN A 420 10.38 26.27 4.56
CA GLN A 420 9.74 26.22 5.88
C GLN A 420 10.35 25.15 6.80
N VAL A 421 11.10 24.19 6.25
CA VAL A 421 11.72 23.10 7.00
C VAL A 421 13.22 23.37 7.14
N THR A 422 13.66 23.67 8.36
CA THR A 422 15.06 24.00 8.68
C THR A 422 16.03 22.87 8.33
N GLU A 423 15.61 21.63 8.53
CA GLU A 423 16.44 20.43 8.33
C GLU A 423 16.49 19.96 6.85
N ALA A 424 15.56 20.42 6.02
CA ALA A 424 15.42 19.95 4.65
C ALA A 424 16.61 20.36 3.76
N SER A 425 17.13 19.40 3.00
CA SER A 425 18.00 19.67 1.86
C SER A 425 17.23 20.40 0.75
N ASP A 426 17.82 21.40 0.12
CA ASP A 426 17.29 22.07 -1.07
C ASP A 426 17.78 21.43 -2.38
N GLY A 427 18.60 20.39 -2.30
CA GLY A 427 19.23 19.75 -3.45
C GLY A 427 18.22 19.27 -4.49
N VAL A 428 17.11 18.67 -4.08
CA VAL A 428 16.09 18.17 -5.00
C VAL A 428 15.32 19.29 -5.68
N CYS A 429 14.97 20.36 -4.97
CA CYS A 429 14.38 21.55 -5.59
C CYS A 429 15.33 22.13 -6.64
N HIS A 430 16.62 22.25 -6.34
CA HIS A 430 17.62 22.71 -7.31
C HIS A 430 17.69 21.82 -8.54
N ARG A 431 17.80 20.49 -8.36
CA ARG A 431 17.82 19.54 -9.47
C ARG A 431 16.54 19.61 -10.31
N ALA A 432 15.38 19.75 -9.67
CA ALA A 432 14.10 19.93 -10.38
C ALA A 432 14.12 21.20 -11.23
N ILE A 433 14.49 22.35 -10.66
CA ILE A 433 14.56 23.63 -11.37
C ILE A 433 15.53 23.53 -12.55
N ASP A 434 16.74 23.00 -12.33
CA ASP A 434 17.76 22.87 -13.37
C ASP A 434 17.31 21.92 -14.48
N HIS A 435 16.69 20.79 -14.12
CA HIS A 435 16.17 19.81 -15.07
C HIS A 435 15.09 20.43 -15.98
N TYR A 436 14.10 21.10 -15.39
CA TYR A 436 13.03 21.74 -16.15
C TYR A 436 13.48 23.01 -16.89
N THR A 437 14.56 23.67 -16.44
CA THR A 437 15.25 24.73 -17.20
C THR A 437 15.87 24.17 -18.48
N LYS A 438 16.51 23.00 -18.43
CA LYS A 438 17.04 22.33 -19.64
C LYS A 438 15.92 21.98 -20.62
N ILE A 439 14.80 21.44 -20.12
CA ILE A 439 13.62 21.16 -20.95
C ILE A 439 13.09 22.45 -21.60
N ALA A 440 12.97 23.54 -20.84
CA ALA A 440 12.55 24.85 -21.36
C ALA A 440 13.48 25.35 -22.47
N ALA A 441 14.81 25.25 -22.28
CA ALA A 441 15.79 25.63 -23.28
C ALA A 441 15.64 24.80 -24.56
N VAL A 442 15.51 23.47 -24.45
CA VAL A 442 15.28 22.58 -25.60
C VAL A 442 14.00 22.93 -26.34
N LEU A 443 12.92 23.26 -25.63
CA LEU A 443 11.66 23.70 -26.24
C LEU A 443 11.80 25.05 -26.97
N GLY A 444 12.66 25.93 -26.46
CA GLY A 444 12.99 27.23 -27.08
C GLY A 444 13.80 27.12 -28.37
N LEU A 445 14.60 26.06 -28.53
CA LEU A 445 15.38 25.80 -29.75
C LEU A 445 14.54 25.27 -30.92
N ARG A 446 13.31 24.79 -30.67
CA ARG A 446 12.43 24.29 -31.73
C ARG A 446 11.85 25.46 -32.53
N SER A 447 12.11 25.49 -33.83
CA SER A 447 11.53 26.48 -34.75
C SER A 447 10.02 26.31 -34.91
N GLY A 448 9.29 27.42 -35.04
CA GLY A 448 7.85 27.43 -35.31
C GLY A 448 6.97 27.50 -34.06
N LYS A 449 5.66 27.37 -34.25
CA LYS A 449 4.67 27.47 -33.17
C LYS A 449 4.72 26.20 -32.30
N ASN A 450 5.35 26.31 -31.12
CA ASN A 450 5.50 25.21 -30.17
C ASN A 450 4.44 25.32 -29.06
N ALA A 451 3.29 24.66 -29.25
CA ALA A 451 2.19 24.66 -28.28
C ALA A 451 2.62 24.16 -26.88
N LEU A 452 3.63 23.28 -26.80
CA LEU A 452 4.16 22.82 -25.51
C LEU A 452 5.00 23.90 -24.83
N LYS A 453 5.80 24.68 -25.57
CA LYS A 453 6.51 25.86 -25.02
C LYS A 453 5.50 26.88 -24.49
N GLU A 454 4.45 27.17 -25.26
CA GLU A 454 3.39 28.11 -24.86
C GLU A 454 2.68 27.63 -23.58
N ALA A 455 2.30 26.35 -23.50
CA ALA A 455 1.71 25.77 -22.30
C ALA A 455 2.66 25.83 -21.08
N PHE A 456 3.96 25.56 -21.30
CA PHE A 456 4.95 25.62 -20.24
C PHE A 456 5.14 27.04 -19.70
N GLN A 457 5.25 28.01 -20.60
CA GLN A 457 5.34 29.43 -20.26
C GLN A 457 4.11 29.88 -19.47
N GLN A 458 2.90 29.54 -19.93
CA GLN A 458 1.65 29.87 -19.22
C GLN A 458 1.57 29.23 -17.83
N ALA A 459 1.99 27.97 -17.68
CA ALA A 459 2.06 27.32 -16.38
C ALA A 459 3.03 28.02 -15.44
N THR A 460 4.21 28.40 -15.94
CA THR A 460 5.20 29.14 -15.15
C THR A 460 4.73 30.53 -14.76
N GLN A 461 4.14 31.30 -15.66
CA GLN A 461 3.62 32.65 -15.37
C GLN A 461 2.67 32.68 -14.16
N ARG A 462 1.78 31.69 -14.03
CA ARG A 462 0.80 31.61 -12.94
C ARG A 462 1.43 31.58 -11.54
N VAL A 463 2.63 31.02 -11.39
CA VAL A 463 3.24 30.77 -10.07
C VAL A 463 4.59 31.45 -9.88
N TRP A 464 5.25 31.86 -10.95
CA TRP A 464 6.66 32.24 -10.92
C TRP A 464 6.95 33.44 -10.02
N TYR A 465 6.30 34.59 -10.26
CA TYR A 465 6.55 35.79 -9.46
C TYR A 465 6.02 35.65 -8.04
N ARG A 466 4.89 34.96 -7.84
CA ARG A 466 4.34 34.66 -6.52
C ARG A 466 5.36 33.92 -5.66
N THR A 467 5.99 32.88 -6.20
CA THR A 467 7.04 32.12 -5.53
C THR A 467 8.28 32.98 -5.25
N LEU A 468 8.75 33.79 -6.21
CA LEU A 468 9.86 34.72 -5.98
C LEU A 468 9.59 35.69 -4.83
N LYS A 469 8.41 36.30 -4.84
CA LYS A 469 7.99 37.24 -3.80
C LYS A 469 7.98 36.55 -2.44
N THR A 470 7.37 35.36 -2.33
CA THR A 470 7.34 34.60 -1.08
C THR A 470 8.74 34.22 -0.59
N LEU A 471 9.65 33.80 -1.48
CA LEU A 471 11.04 33.50 -1.11
C LEU A 471 11.80 34.73 -0.59
N ARG A 472 11.59 35.90 -1.19
CA ARG A 472 12.21 37.16 -0.77
C ARG A 472 11.64 37.71 0.53
N ASP A 473 10.33 37.53 0.73
CA ASP A 473 9.62 37.92 1.94
C ASP A 473 9.90 36.95 3.11
N HIS A 474 10.41 35.75 2.82
CA HIS A 474 10.70 34.73 3.82
C HIS A 474 11.85 35.15 4.74
N ARG A 475 11.51 35.48 5.99
CA ARG A 475 12.47 35.84 7.04
C ARG A 475 12.90 34.59 7.79
N SER A 476 13.96 33.93 7.32
CA SER A 476 14.61 32.89 8.12
C SER A 476 15.54 33.54 9.13
N SER A 477 15.44 33.13 10.40
CA SER A 477 16.39 33.54 11.45
C SER A 477 17.75 32.85 11.28
N ASP A 478 17.76 31.66 10.66
CA ASP A 478 18.94 30.84 10.46
C ASP A 478 19.74 31.28 9.22
N ILE A 479 21.07 31.30 9.33
CA ILE A 479 22.01 31.57 8.25
C ILE A 479 21.83 30.55 7.13
N ARG A 480 21.61 29.26 7.46
CA ARG A 480 21.39 28.20 6.47
C ARG A 480 20.12 28.44 5.67
N GLY A 481 19.02 28.78 6.34
CA GLY A 481 17.76 29.13 5.68
C GLY A 481 17.88 30.34 4.74
N LYS A 482 18.62 31.38 5.13
CA LYS A 482 18.91 32.53 4.25
C LYS A 482 19.72 32.14 3.02
N HIS A 483 20.74 31.31 3.18
CA HIS A 483 21.55 30.81 2.07
C HIS A 483 20.70 30.01 1.08
N LYS A 484 19.91 29.07 1.60
CA LYS A 484 18.95 28.25 0.85
C LYS A 484 17.98 29.11 0.05
N CYS A 485 17.32 30.09 0.67
CA CYS A 485 16.43 31.01 -0.05
C CYS A 485 17.16 31.76 -1.18
N LYS A 486 18.39 32.23 -0.93
CA LYS A 486 19.18 32.95 -1.94
C LYS A 486 19.47 32.07 -3.15
N GLN A 487 19.87 30.82 -2.95
CA GLN A 487 20.16 29.89 -4.03
C GLN A 487 18.89 29.57 -4.85
N LEU A 488 17.79 29.26 -4.16
CA LEU A 488 16.51 28.98 -4.81
C LEU A 488 15.97 30.18 -5.61
N ILE A 489 16.14 31.41 -5.11
CA ILE A 489 15.78 32.64 -5.86
C ILE A 489 16.58 32.72 -7.16
N LEU A 490 17.89 32.50 -7.12
CA LEU A 490 18.74 32.58 -8.31
C LEU A 490 18.35 31.52 -9.34
N ALA A 491 18.19 30.26 -8.92
CA ALA A 491 17.79 29.17 -9.80
C ALA A 491 16.40 29.43 -10.42
N TRP A 492 15.43 29.85 -9.61
CA TRP A 492 14.08 30.14 -10.08
C TRP A 492 14.01 31.35 -11.02
N GLN A 493 14.87 32.35 -10.85
CA GLN A 493 15.02 33.46 -11.80
C GLN A 493 15.57 33.00 -13.14
N VAL A 494 16.59 32.12 -13.15
CA VAL A 494 17.16 31.55 -14.38
C VAL A 494 16.10 30.73 -15.12
N PHE A 495 15.31 29.95 -14.40
CA PHE A 495 14.21 29.18 -14.99
C PHE A 495 13.19 30.08 -15.70
N GLY A 496 12.71 31.14 -15.03
CA GLY A 496 11.78 32.11 -15.64
C GLY A 496 12.37 32.82 -16.86
N LYS A 497 13.63 33.26 -16.78
CA LYS A 497 14.34 33.89 -17.91
C LYS A 497 14.42 32.98 -19.13
N THR A 498 14.61 31.67 -18.91
CA THR A 498 14.69 30.67 -19.99
C THR A 498 13.34 30.50 -20.73
N LEU A 499 12.23 30.84 -20.06
CA LEU A 499 10.88 30.87 -20.62
C LEU A 499 10.46 32.28 -21.07
N ASP A 500 11.42 33.17 -21.30
CA ASP A 500 11.21 34.54 -21.75
C ASP A 500 10.36 35.39 -20.77
N LEU A 501 10.37 35.07 -19.47
CA LEU A 501 9.67 35.85 -18.44
C LEU A 501 10.51 37.04 -17.98
N VAL A 502 9.88 38.21 -17.93
CA VAL A 502 10.49 39.47 -17.48
C VAL A 502 9.95 39.82 -16.10
N GLU A 503 10.84 39.94 -15.11
CA GLU A 503 10.42 40.10 -13.71
C GLU A 503 9.52 41.32 -13.47
N ALA A 504 9.79 42.44 -14.14
CA ALA A 504 8.99 43.66 -14.03
C ALA A 504 7.56 43.47 -14.53
N ASP A 505 7.38 42.74 -15.64
CA ASP A 505 6.09 42.51 -16.27
C ASP A 505 5.25 41.53 -15.45
N GLU A 506 5.87 40.43 -15.01
CA GLU A 506 5.24 39.43 -14.15
C GLU A 506 4.86 40.02 -12.78
N LYS A 507 5.71 40.90 -12.23
CA LYS A 507 5.37 41.69 -11.03
C LYS A 507 4.14 42.55 -11.25
N ALA A 508 4.12 43.32 -12.35
CA ALA A 508 2.98 44.20 -12.64
C ALA A 508 1.70 43.39 -12.89
N ALA A 509 1.79 42.23 -13.54
CA ALA A 509 0.67 41.31 -13.71
C ALA A 509 0.15 40.77 -12.37
N TYR A 510 1.04 40.31 -11.50
CA TYR A 510 0.71 39.88 -10.15
C TYR A 510 0.06 41.00 -9.32
N ASP A 511 0.61 42.22 -9.35
CA ASP A 511 0.05 43.35 -8.60
C ASP A 511 -1.36 43.71 -9.12
N ARG A 512 -1.60 43.62 -10.44
CA ARG A 512 -2.94 43.77 -11.03
C ARG A 512 -3.90 42.65 -10.60
N GLU A 513 -3.45 41.40 -10.62
CA GLU A 513 -4.23 40.24 -10.17
C GLU A 513 -4.61 40.39 -8.69
N MET A 514 -3.65 40.72 -7.82
CA MET A 514 -3.88 40.93 -6.39
C MET A 514 -4.82 42.09 -6.13
N LYS A 515 -4.69 43.20 -6.88
CA LYS A 515 -5.62 44.32 -6.80
C LYS A 515 -7.02 43.91 -7.26
N ALA A 516 -7.16 43.16 -8.34
CA ALA A 516 -8.47 42.67 -8.80
C ALA A 516 -9.10 41.70 -7.78
N ALA A 517 -8.36 40.70 -7.30
CA ALA A 517 -8.80 39.74 -6.29
C ALA A 517 -9.21 40.42 -4.98
N ALA A 518 -8.57 41.54 -4.63
CA ALA A 518 -8.93 42.37 -3.49
C ALA A 518 -10.34 42.99 -3.60
N HIS A 519 -10.95 43.02 -4.79
CA HIS A 519 -12.32 43.49 -5.02
C HIS A 519 -13.33 42.34 -5.21
N LEU A 520 -12.89 41.08 -5.23
CA LEU A 520 -13.76 39.92 -5.50
C LEU A 520 -14.13 39.17 -4.21
N CYS A 521 -15.19 38.37 -4.27
CA CYS A 521 -15.57 37.48 -3.19
C CYS A 521 -14.71 36.20 -3.25
N GLY A 522 -14.13 35.80 -2.12
CA GLY A 522 -13.28 34.61 -2.02
C GLY A 522 -14.05 33.29 -1.97
N TRP A 523 -15.36 33.32 -1.75
CA TRP A 523 -16.19 32.12 -1.82
C TRP A 523 -16.46 31.75 -3.27
N SER A 524 -15.93 30.62 -3.74
CA SER A 524 -16.06 30.16 -5.13
C SER A 524 -17.51 29.96 -5.59
N GLY A 525 -18.43 29.62 -4.68
CA GLY A 525 -19.86 29.50 -4.97
C GLY A 525 -20.60 30.85 -5.12
N CYS A 526 -19.92 31.98 -4.95
CA CYS A 526 -20.51 33.30 -5.07
C CYS A 526 -20.45 33.80 -6.52
N LYS A 527 -21.56 34.39 -7.02
CA LYS A 527 -21.55 35.09 -8.32
C LYS A 527 -20.56 36.27 -8.42
N TYR A 528 -20.10 36.77 -7.27
CA TYR A 528 -19.10 37.85 -7.18
C TYR A 528 -17.67 37.32 -6.98
N HIS A 529 -17.44 36.02 -7.16
CA HIS A 529 -16.10 35.45 -7.22
C HIS A 529 -15.37 35.89 -8.49
N GLU A 530 -16.09 36.06 -9.59
CA GLU A 530 -15.57 36.47 -10.89
C GLU A 530 -15.92 37.92 -11.26
N LYS A 531 -16.83 38.55 -10.51
CA LYS A 531 -17.35 39.89 -10.80
C LYS A 531 -17.29 40.77 -9.56
N GLU A 532 -16.96 42.04 -9.77
CA GLU A 532 -16.96 43.01 -8.68
C GLU A 532 -18.38 43.16 -8.09
N PRO A 533 -18.55 42.97 -6.77
CA PRO A 533 -19.82 43.20 -6.11
C PRO A 533 -20.17 44.70 -6.09
N PRO A 534 -21.47 45.06 -6.12
CA PRO A 534 -21.90 46.47 -6.07
C PRO A 534 -21.67 47.15 -4.70
N HIS A 535 -21.10 46.42 -3.75
CA HIS A 535 -20.80 46.87 -2.39
C HIS A 535 -19.39 46.43 -2.00
N PRO A 536 -18.69 47.19 -1.14
CA PRO A 536 -17.34 46.84 -0.72
C PRO A 536 -17.26 45.45 -0.10
N VAL A 537 -16.26 44.66 -0.52
CA VAL A 537 -15.96 43.37 0.10
C VAL A 537 -15.37 43.56 1.49
N ARG A 538 -15.70 42.65 2.41
CA ARG A 538 -15.22 42.64 3.79
C ARG A 538 -14.12 41.61 3.94
N THR A 539 -12.98 42.00 4.51
CA THR A 539 -11.90 41.07 4.85
C THR A 539 -12.34 40.09 5.93
N CYS A 540 -11.90 38.84 5.83
CA CYS A 540 -12.07 37.86 6.88
C CYS A 540 -11.44 38.38 8.17
N ALA A 541 -12.24 38.53 9.23
CA ALA A 541 -11.74 38.99 10.54
C ALA A 541 -10.70 38.05 11.18
N GLY A 542 -10.56 36.81 10.68
CA GLY A 542 -9.56 35.85 11.15
C GLY A 542 -8.21 36.03 10.48
N CYS A 543 -8.13 35.83 9.17
CA CYS A 543 -6.86 35.84 8.43
C CYS A 543 -6.54 37.18 7.75
N GLY A 544 -7.52 38.05 7.50
CA GLY A 544 -7.34 39.28 6.71
C GLY A 544 -7.09 39.06 5.21
N GLU A 545 -6.81 37.84 4.78
CA GLU A 545 -6.41 37.50 3.40
C GLU A 545 -7.60 37.37 2.45
N VAL A 546 -8.62 36.61 2.85
CA VAL A 546 -9.82 36.36 2.03
C VAL A 546 -10.85 37.46 2.25
N ARG A 547 -11.54 37.88 1.19
CA ARG A 547 -12.58 38.92 1.25
C ARG A 547 -13.93 38.37 0.83
N TYR A 548 -15.02 38.85 1.41
CA TYR A 548 -16.37 38.36 1.11
C TYR A 548 -17.29 39.52 0.82
N CYS A 549 -18.13 39.40 -0.20
CA CYS A 549 -19.15 40.42 -0.46
C CYS A 549 -20.17 40.50 0.70
N SER A 550 -20.39 39.41 1.43
CA SER A 550 -21.36 39.38 2.53
C SER A 550 -21.00 38.36 3.62
N ARG A 551 -21.56 38.55 4.82
CA ARG A 551 -21.43 37.60 5.95
C ARG A 551 -21.95 36.19 5.61
N PRO A 552 -23.06 36.02 4.87
CA PRO A 552 -23.48 34.70 4.38
C PRO A 552 -22.42 34.00 3.54
N CYS A 553 -21.73 34.69 2.61
CA CYS A 553 -20.67 34.09 1.81
C CYS A 553 -19.51 33.63 2.68
N GLN A 554 -19.11 34.43 3.68
CA GLN A 554 -18.10 34.03 4.65
C GLN A 554 -18.51 32.77 5.42
N GLN A 555 -19.76 32.67 5.89
CA GLN A 555 -20.25 31.51 6.62
C GLN A 555 -20.36 30.25 5.77
N LYS A 556 -20.68 30.40 4.48
CA LYS A 556 -20.70 29.29 3.53
C LYS A 556 -19.29 28.85 3.20
N ASP A 557 -18.38 29.76 2.87
CA ASP A 557 -16.98 29.42 2.63
C ASP A 557 -16.30 28.76 3.85
N TRP A 558 -16.71 29.19 5.04
CA TRP A 558 -16.26 28.58 6.30
C TRP A 558 -16.70 27.12 6.45
N ARG A 559 -17.94 26.80 6.07
CA ARG A 559 -18.54 25.46 6.25
C ARG A 559 -18.29 24.53 5.07
N GLU A 560 -18.46 25.05 3.86
CA GLU A 560 -18.50 24.34 2.59
C GLU A 560 -17.20 24.56 1.78
N GLY A 561 -16.63 25.76 1.82
CA GLY A 561 -15.46 26.14 1.02
C GLY A 561 -14.09 25.78 1.64
N GLY A 562 -14.07 25.09 2.78
CA GLY A 562 -12.85 24.68 3.46
C GLY A 562 -12.05 25.83 4.11
N HIS A 563 -12.56 27.06 4.14
CA HIS A 563 -11.82 28.20 4.71
C HIS A 563 -11.50 28.00 6.20
N LYS A 564 -12.35 27.27 6.94
CA LYS A 564 -12.11 26.91 8.34
C LYS A 564 -10.76 26.21 8.54
N GLN A 565 -10.33 25.35 7.61
CA GLN A 565 -9.06 24.63 7.70
C GLN A 565 -7.85 25.50 7.36
N LYS A 566 -8.06 26.54 6.52
CA LYS A 566 -7.00 27.42 6.00
C LYS A 566 -6.78 28.68 6.84
N CYS A 567 -7.77 29.11 7.62
CA CYS A 567 -7.72 30.39 8.33
C CYS A 567 -6.64 30.39 9.44
N LYS A 568 -5.61 31.24 9.27
CA LYS A 568 -4.43 31.36 10.16
C LYS A 568 -4.77 31.55 11.65
N ARG A 569 -5.85 32.26 12.00
CA ARG A 569 -6.26 32.49 13.40
C ARG A 569 -6.44 31.18 14.17
N LEU A 570 -6.93 30.12 13.51
CA LEU A 570 -7.15 28.83 14.17
C LEU A 570 -5.86 28.00 14.33
N LYS A 571 -4.79 28.32 13.58
CA LYS A 571 -3.52 27.61 13.67
C LYS A 571 -2.53 28.25 14.66
N ALA A 572 -2.65 29.55 14.91
CA ALA A 572 -1.66 30.29 15.67
C ALA A 572 -1.88 30.29 17.20
N GLU A 573 -3.12 30.11 17.68
CA GLU A 573 -3.41 30.14 19.13
C GLU A 573 -4.53 29.14 19.48
N PRO A 574 -4.30 28.16 20.39
CA PRO A 574 -5.38 27.41 21.01
C PRO A 574 -6.26 28.42 21.77
N HIS A 575 -7.54 28.44 21.40
CA HIS A 575 -8.51 29.40 21.88
C HIS A 575 -8.60 29.33 23.42
N GLN A 576 -7.96 30.26 24.14
CA GLN A 576 -8.28 30.48 25.54
C GLN A 576 -9.72 31.00 25.57
N SER A 577 -10.65 30.14 25.98
CA SER A 577 -12.05 30.53 26.18
C SER A 577 -12.06 31.77 27.07
N ARG A 578 -12.64 32.86 26.56
CA ARG A 578 -12.93 34.06 27.35
C ARG A 578 -13.69 33.59 28.59
N ARG A 579 -13.06 33.66 29.76
CA ARG A 579 -13.77 33.48 31.03
C ARG A 579 -14.63 34.73 31.19
N ASP A 580 -15.93 34.51 31.18
CA ASP A 580 -16.95 35.52 31.49
C ASP A 580 -16.81 35.99 32.95
#